data_AF-A0A1F0UD96-F1
#
_entry.id   AF-A0A1F0UD96-F1
#
_cell.length_a   1.000
_cell.length_b   1.000
_cell.length_c   1.000
_cell.angle_alpha   90.00
_cell.angle_beta   90.00
_cell.angle_gamma   90.00
#
_symmetry.space_group_name_H-M   'P 1'
#
loop_
_entity.id
_entity.type
_entity.pdbx_description
1 polymer ?
#
loop_
_entity_poly.entity_id
_entity_poly.type
_entity_poly.pdbx_seq_one_letter_code
_entity_poly.pdbx_strand_id
1 'polypeptide(L)' 'MKQLDAMDEITKNLAQAEAILLMVDNNTREKALSDSLWAVRDLIVRTKDAVNVLWEVAHD' A
#
# COMPACT_ATOMS: atom_id res chain seq x y z
N MET A 1 -12.99 -18.59 2.70
CA MET A 1 -13.26 -17.63 3.79
C MET A 1 -11.98 -17.07 4.38
N LYS A 2 -11.18 -17.80 5.18
CA LYS A 2 -10.00 -17.21 5.86
C LYS A 2 -8.97 -16.50 4.96
N GLN A 3 -8.77 -16.98 3.72
CA GLN A 3 -7.87 -16.31 2.77
C GLN A 3 -8.47 -15.03 2.19
N LEU A 4 -9.79 -15.00 1.94
CA LEU A 4 -10.48 -13.78 1.52
C LEU A 4 -10.35 -12.69 2.61
N ASP A 5 -10.59 -13.07 3.86
CA ASP A 5 -10.52 -12.16 5.01
C ASP A 5 -9.11 -11.57 5.16
N ALA A 6 -8.07 -12.38 4.96
CA ALA A 6 -6.67 -11.95 5.02
C ALA A 6 -6.31 -10.95 3.92
N MET A 7 -6.83 -11.14 2.70
CA MET A 7 -6.56 -10.22 1.58
C MET A 7 -7.30 -8.89 1.71
N ASP A 8 -8.50 -8.90 2.27
CA ASP A 8 -9.23 -7.69 2.67
C ASP A 8 -8.47 -6.90 3.74
N GLU A 9 -7.93 -7.57 4.76
CA GLU A 9 -7.10 -6.94 5.80
C GLU A 9 -5.82 -6.34 5.21
N ILE A 10 -5.13 -7.07 4.33
CA ILE A 10 -3.92 -6.56 3.66
C ILE A 10 -4.25 -5.30 2.85
N THR A 11 -5.34 -5.32 2.08
CA THR A 11 -5.75 -4.18 1.26
C THR A 11 -6.06 -2.94 2.12
N LYS A 12 -6.75 -3.11 3.25
CA LYS A 12 -7.03 -2.03 4.20
C LYS A 12 -5.74 -1.45 4.81
N ASN A 13 -4.81 -2.32 5.20
CA ASN A 13 -3.53 -1.91 5.79
C ASN A 13 -2.66 -1.13 4.79
N LEU A 14 -2.64 -1.55 3.51
CA LEU A 14 -1.92 -0.84 2.46
C LEU A 14 -2.50 0.57 2.22
N ALA A 15 -3.84 0.69 2.16
CA ALA A 15 -4.48 2.01 2.02
C ALA A 15 -4.18 2.95 3.20
N GLN A 16 -4.14 2.42 4.44
CA GLN A 16 -3.74 3.19 5.61
C GLN A 16 -2.28 3.63 5.56
N ALA A 17 -1.37 2.75 5.11
CA ALA A 17 0.04 3.08 4.96
C ALA A 17 0.26 4.22 3.93
N GLU A 18 -0.44 4.21 2.80
CA GLU A 18 -0.41 5.31 1.82
C GLU A 18 -0.87 6.64 2.44
N ALA A 19 -1.95 6.63 3.22
CA ALA A 19 -2.46 7.82 3.87
C ALA A 19 -1.46 8.42 4.88
N ILE A 20 -0.81 7.57 5.68
CA ILE A 20 0.23 7.99 6.63
C ILE A 20 1.41 8.62 5.87
N LEU A 21 1.89 7.97 4.80
CA LEU A 21 3.00 8.50 4.00
C LEU A 21 2.67 9.88 3.42
N LEU A 22 1.47 10.06 2.86
CA LEU A 22 1.02 11.35 2.34
C LEU A 22 0.92 12.42 3.44
N MET A 23 0.49 12.05 4.65
CA MET A 23 0.49 12.98 5.79
C MET A 23 1.90 13.38 6.20
N VAL A 24 2.86 12.45 6.23
CA VAL A 24 4.26 12.75 6.60
C VAL A 24 4.94 13.61 5.54
N ASP A 25 4.73 13.30 4.25
CA ASP A 25 5.33 14.03 3.13
C ASP A 25 4.88 15.50 3.12
N ASN A 26 3.57 15.73 3.24
CA ASN A 26 3.00 17.08 3.27
C ASN A 26 3.43 17.94 4.47
N ASN A 27 3.89 17.31 5.56
CA ASN A 27 4.31 18.00 6.78
C ASN A 27 5.84 18.13 6.91
N THR A 28 6.59 17.64 5.93
CA THR A 28 8.05 17.62 5.90
C THR A 28 8.61 18.64 4.91
N ARG A 29 9.75 19.25 5.22
CA ARG A 29 10.51 20.12 4.28
C ARG A 29 11.79 19.49 3.76
N GLU A 30 12.11 18.28 4.22
CA GLU A 30 13.33 17.56 3.88
C GLU A 30 13.12 16.72 2.62
N LYS A 31 13.82 17.09 1.54
CA LYS A 31 13.71 16.42 0.24
C LYS A 31 14.07 14.94 0.30
N ALA A 32 15.13 14.57 1.04
CA ALA A 32 15.57 13.18 1.16
C ALA A 32 14.51 12.28 1.85
N LEU A 33 13.76 12.84 2.80
CA LEU A 33 12.64 12.17 3.43
C LEU A 33 11.47 12.04 2.45
N SER A 34 11.11 13.11 1.73
CA SER A 34 10.09 13.07 0.67
C SER A 34 10.38 12.00 -0.39
N ASP A 35 11.60 11.95 -0.93
CA ASP A 35 12.02 10.96 -1.93
C ASP A 35 11.90 9.52 -1.37
N SER A 36 12.24 9.32 -0.09
CA SER A 36 12.08 8.02 0.59
C SER A 36 10.61 7.64 0.78
N LEU A 37 9.74 8.59 1.12
CA LEU A 37 8.30 8.35 1.27
C LEU A 37 7.65 7.99 -0.07
N TRP A 38 8.09 8.61 -1.17
CA TRP A 38 7.66 8.23 -2.52
C TRP A 38 8.08 6.82 -2.90
N ALA A 39 9.29 6.39 -2.54
CA ALA A 39 9.74 5.02 -2.78
C ALA A 39 8.89 3.99 -1.98
N VAL A 40 8.54 4.29 -0.73
CA VAL A 40 7.66 3.42 0.06
C VAL A 40 6.25 3.40 -0.54
N ARG A 41 5.74 4.54 -1.03
CA ARG A 41 4.44 4.60 -1.70
C ARG A 41 4.41 3.72 -2.95
N ASP A 42 5.45 3.75 -3.79
CA ASP A 42 5.56 2.88 -4.98
C ASP A 42 5.50 1.40 -4.61
N LEU A 43 6.22 1.00 -3.55
CA LEU A 43 6.18 -0.37 -3.03
C LEU A 43 4.78 -0.79 -2.57
N ILE A 44 4.03 0.10 -1.92
CA ILE A 44 2.66 -0.17 -1.49
C ILE A 44 1.74 -0.37 -2.70
N VAL A 45 1.79 0.52 -3.69
CA VAL A 45 0.98 0.41 -4.92
C VAL A 45 1.24 -0.93 -5.61
N ARG A 46 2.52 -1.28 -5.81
CA ARG A 46 2.90 -2.55 -6.43
C ARG A 46 2.46 -3.77 -5.61
N THR A 47 2.47 -3.67 -4.29
CA THR A 47 1.99 -4.74 -3.42
C THR A 47 0.47 -4.89 -3.51
N LYS A 48 -0.27 -3.78 -3.58
CA LYS A 48 -1.71 -3.78 -3.77
C LYS A 48 -2.09 -4.43 -5.10
N ASP A 49 -1.39 -4.08 -6.18
CA ASP A 49 -1.60 -4.69 -7.49
C ASP A 49 -1.32 -6.20 -7.46
N ALA A 50 -0.24 -6.63 -6.82
CA ALA A 50 0.07 -8.06 -6.66
C ALA A 50 -1.03 -8.81 -5.87
N VAL A 51 -1.55 -8.21 -4.80
CA VAL A 51 -2.66 -8.78 -4.02
C VAL A 51 -3.92 -8.88 -4.87
N ASN A 52 -4.25 -7.86 -5.69
CA ASN A 52 -5.40 -7.89 -6.58
C ASN A 52 -5.26 -8.99 -7.65
N VAL A 53 -4.09 -9.16 -8.26
CA VAL A 53 -3.85 -10.24 -9.24
C VAL A 53 -4.02 -11.62 -8.60
N LEU A 54 -3.46 -11.82 -7.39
CA LEU A 54 -3.66 -13.08 -6.65
C LEU A 54 -5.13 -13.33 -6.32
N TRP A 55 -5.91 -12.26 -6.11
CA TRP A 55 -7.34 -12.36 -5.82
C TRP A 55 -8.11 -12.81 -7.04
N GLU A 56 -7.91 -12.16 -8.19
CA GLU A 56 -8.58 -12.48 -9.45
C GLU A 56 -8.30 -13.94 -9.85
N VAL A 57 -7.04 -14.38 -9.80
CA VAL A 57 -6.65 -15.77 -10.11
C VAL A 57 -7.26 -16.80 -9.14
N ALA A 58 -7.52 -16.43 -7.89
CA ALA A 58 -8.13 -17.33 -6.91
C ALA A 58 -9.65 -17.48 -7.07
N HIS A 59 -10.29 -16.61 -7.88
CA HIS A 59 -11.75 -16.57 -8.07
C HIS A 59 -12.21 -16.95 -9.49
N ASP A 60 -11.30 -17.23 -10.42
CA ASP A 60 -11.54 -17.89 -11.72
C ASP A 60 -11.47 -19.43 -11.61
#